data_AF-A0A6A6PX87-F1
#
_entry.id   AF-A0A6A6PX87-F1
#
_cell.length_a   1.000
_cell.length_b   1.000
_cell.length_c   1.000
_cell.angle_alpha   90.00
_cell.angle_beta   90.00
_cell.angle_gamma   90.00
#
_symmetry.space_group_name_H-M   'P 1'
#
loop_
_entity.id
_entity.type
_entity.pdbx_description
1 polymer ?
#
loop_
_entity_poly.entity_id
_entity_poly.type
_entity_poly.pdbx_seq_one_letter_code
_entity_poly.pdbx_strand_id
1 'polypeptide(L)'
;MGVNETRKRLLRQLNTRYIWGKYPLLHAIIFAVELTMITVLVRKFNAYYLNRPVLTTMITNAVLGGIADTVAQTLTALRQRQRQIALNSETDDRDDYSVEIEIDDFDPKKVPWPENNFMLPPSKRGPPPFDFERLIRFMGYGFLWTPAQHRWYGFLDHTFSGRGGSATASTLKRVALDQFLFAPVGLAAFFSFITIAEGGGKRALAQKFQEVYIPALKANYIVWPAVQLFNFGVVPIQLQIPFVSTIGIAWTAYLSLSNSADEPLATPSHSPIEPMTP
;
A
#
# COMPACT_ATOMS: atom_id res chain seq x y z
N MET A 1 -6.17 16.17 -27.60
CA MET A 1 -6.78 15.05 -26.87
C MET A 1 -6.16 13.67 -27.15
N GLY A 2 -5.48 13.41 -28.29
CA GLY A 2 -5.00 12.05 -28.63
C GLY A 2 -3.82 11.47 -27.81
N VAL A 3 -2.91 12.30 -27.30
CA VAL A 3 -1.69 11.81 -26.58
C VAL A 3 -2.03 11.08 -25.28
N ASN A 4 -3.07 11.53 -24.57
CA ASN A 4 -3.49 10.93 -23.31
C ASN A 4 -4.10 9.53 -23.52
N GLU A 5 -4.88 9.36 -24.59
CA GLU A 5 -5.49 8.07 -24.91
C GLU A 5 -4.45 7.03 -25.37
N THR A 6 -3.44 7.43 -26.14
CA THR A 6 -2.33 6.53 -26.50
C THR A 6 -1.56 6.06 -25.26
N ARG A 7 -1.27 6.96 -24.32
CA ARG A 7 -0.60 6.61 -23.04
C ARG A 7 -1.45 5.67 -22.20
N LYS A 8 -2.75 5.96 -22.04
CA LYS A 8 -3.68 5.10 -21.29
C LYS A 8 -3.79 3.71 -21.91
N ARG A 9 -3.84 3.62 -23.24
CA ARG A 9 -3.84 2.33 -23.96
C ARG A 9 -2.57 1.54 -23.71
N LEU A 10 -1.40 2.18 -23.79
CA LEU A 10 -0.12 1.55 -23.51
C LEU A 10 -0.05 1.03 -22.06
N LEU A 11 -0.45 1.86 -21.08
CA LEU A 11 -0.47 1.46 -19.66
C LEU A 11 -1.40 0.27 -19.43
N ARG A 12 -2.59 0.26 -20.05
CA ARG A 12 -3.52 -0.87 -19.99
C ARG A 12 -2.90 -2.13 -20.60
N GLN A 13 -2.28 -2.02 -21.76
CA GLN A 13 -1.61 -3.16 -22.41
C GLN A 13 -0.48 -3.73 -21.54
N LEU A 14 0.37 -2.87 -20.98
CA LEU A 14 1.43 -3.29 -20.05
C LEU A 14 0.85 -3.94 -18.78
N ASN A 15 -0.26 -3.43 -18.25
CA ASN A 15 -0.89 -4.00 -17.06
C ASN A 15 -1.50 -5.38 -17.33
N THR A 16 -2.06 -5.61 -18.53
CA THR A 16 -2.65 -6.90 -18.91
C THR A 16 -1.63 -8.01 -19.16
N ARG A 17 -0.36 -7.66 -19.40
CA ARG A 17 0.71 -8.63 -19.62
C ARG A 17 1.28 -9.10 -18.28
N TYR A 18 1.63 -10.39 -18.21
CA TYR A 18 2.21 -10.99 -17.01
C TYR A 18 3.59 -11.57 -17.29
N ILE A 19 4.50 -11.40 -16.34
CA ILE A 19 5.79 -12.07 -16.28
C ILE A 19 5.59 -13.39 -15.54
N TRP A 20 6.04 -14.50 -16.14
CA TRP A 20 5.89 -15.87 -15.63
C TRP A 20 4.46 -16.23 -15.22
N GLY A 21 3.46 -15.62 -15.86
CA GLY A 21 2.06 -15.86 -15.54
C GLY A 21 1.65 -15.48 -14.11
N LYS A 22 2.43 -14.66 -13.40
CA LYS A 22 2.10 -14.24 -12.01
C LYS A 22 2.12 -12.73 -11.86
N TYR A 23 3.20 -12.07 -12.25
CA TYR A 23 3.44 -10.66 -11.93
C TYR A 23 3.00 -9.73 -13.07
N PRO A 24 2.14 -8.72 -12.84
CA PRO A 24 1.81 -7.74 -13.88
C PRO A 24 3.06 -7.02 -14.38
N LEU A 25 3.25 -6.93 -15.70
CA LEU A 25 4.46 -6.38 -16.32
C LEU A 25 4.65 -4.90 -15.96
N LEU A 26 3.56 -4.12 -15.89
CA LEU A 26 3.62 -2.72 -15.48
C LEU A 26 4.21 -2.55 -14.08
N HIS A 27 3.77 -3.36 -13.12
CA HIS A 27 4.28 -3.32 -11.74
C HIS A 27 5.76 -3.65 -11.69
N ALA A 28 6.20 -4.67 -12.45
CA ALA A 28 7.60 -5.06 -12.52
C ALA A 28 8.51 -3.98 -13.14
N ILE A 29 8.03 -3.27 -14.17
CA ILE A 29 8.77 -2.16 -14.78
C ILE A 29 8.94 -1.02 -13.76
N ILE A 30 7.87 -0.64 -13.07
CA ILE A 30 7.91 0.42 -12.04
C ILE A 30 8.88 0.03 -10.93
N PHE A 31 8.77 -1.19 -10.42
CA PHE A 31 9.66 -1.72 -9.39
C PHE A 31 11.14 -1.72 -9.83
N ALA A 32 11.44 -2.06 -11.08
CA ALA A 32 12.81 -2.01 -11.61
C ALA A 32 13.37 -0.58 -11.66
N VAL A 33 12.54 0.41 -12.00
CA VAL A 33 12.91 1.83 -11.97
C VAL A 33 13.22 2.26 -10.54
N GLU A 34 12.35 1.93 -9.59
CA GLU A 34 12.55 2.24 -8.16
C GLU A 34 13.80 1.57 -7.59
N LEU A 35 14.05 0.31 -7.94
CA LEU A 35 15.27 -0.42 -7.57
C LEU A 35 16.53 0.25 -8.11
N THR A 36 16.47 0.81 -9.32
CA THR A 36 17.58 1.57 -9.89
C THR A 36 17.81 2.85 -9.10
N MET A 37 16.73 3.59 -8.77
CA MET A 37 16.82 4.82 -7.97
C MET A 37 17.42 4.55 -6.58
N ILE A 38 16.93 3.54 -5.85
CA ILE A 38 17.44 3.23 -4.50
C ILE A 38 18.90 2.74 -4.57
N THR A 39 19.28 1.96 -5.59
CA THR A 39 20.67 1.52 -5.78
C THR A 39 21.62 2.70 -5.95
N VAL A 40 21.22 3.71 -6.75
CA VAL A 40 22.01 4.94 -6.92
C VAL A 40 22.11 5.72 -5.62
N LEU A 41 21.01 5.84 -4.87
CA LEU A 41 20.97 6.53 -3.59
C LEU A 41 21.88 5.85 -2.56
N VAL A 42 21.80 4.53 -2.41
CA VAL A 42 22.63 3.76 -1.47
C VAL A 42 24.12 3.96 -1.76
N ARG A 43 24.53 3.86 -3.03
CA ARG A 43 25.94 4.03 -3.43
C ARG A 43 26.51 5.40 -3.08
N LYS A 44 25.68 6.45 -3.12
CA LYS A 44 26.09 7.83 -2.89
C LYS A 44 25.59 8.40 -1.55
N PHE A 45 24.97 7.57 -0.71
CA PHE A 45 24.24 8.01 0.47
C PHE A 45 25.13 8.82 1.41
N ASN A 46 26.29 8.27 1.79
CA ASN A 46 27.21 8.94 2.72
C ASN A 46 27.68 10.30 2.18
N ALA A 47 28.03 10.37 0.89
CA ALA A 47 28.48 11.62 0.27
C ALA A 47 27.38 12.69 0.23
N TYR A 48 26.13 12.31 -0.07
CA TYR A 48 25.01 13.24 -0.05
C TYR A 48 24.58 13.62 1.37
N TYR A 49 24.60 12.66 2.30
CA TYR A 49 24.22 12.88 3.68
C TYR A 49 25.15 13.88 4.38
N LEU A 50 26.46 13.80 4.15
CA LEU A 50 27.43 14.74 4.72
C LEU A 50 27.19 16.19 4.27
N ASN A 51 26.72 16.39 3.04
CA ASN A 51 26.45 17.72 2.50
C ASN A 51 25.06 18.24 2.88
N ARG A 52 24.05 17.37 2.81
CA ARG A 52 22.63 17.71 2.97
C ARG A 52 21.90 16.55 3.68
N PRO A 53 22.04 16.40 5.02
CA PRO A 53 21.57 15.21 5.74
C PRO A 53 20.05 15.05 5.68
N VAL A 54 19.31 16.14 5.89
CA VAL A 54 17.84 16.13 5.88
C VAL A 54 17.31 15.81 4.48
N LEU A 55 17.75 16.57 3.46
CA LEU A 55 17.27 16.38 2.09
C LEU A 55 17.60 14.98 1.53
N THR A 56 18.80 14.46 1.80
CA THR A 56 19.21 13.11 1.37
C THR A 56 18.27 12.06 1.96
N THR A 57 17.95 12.20 3.24
CA THR A 57 17.03 11.29 3.93
C THR A 57 15.61 11.43 3.37
N MET A 58 15.14 12.65 3.09
CA MET A 58 13.82 12.89 2.51
C MET A 58 13.66 12.20 1.16
N ILE A 59 14.64 12.36 0.26
CA ILE A 59 14.62 11.72 -1.06
C ILE A 59 14.69 10.20 -0.92
N THR A 60 15.56 9.70 -0.04
CA THR A 60 15.68 8.26 0.23
C THR A 60 14.37 7.67 0.73
N ASN A 61 13.72 8.36 1.67
CA ASN A 61 12.45 7.90 2.24
C ASN A 61 11.29 8.00 1.24
N ALA A 62 11.31 8.99 0.35
CA ALA A 62 10.35 9.08 -0.75
C ALA A 62 10.44 7.85 -1.68
N VAL A 63 11.66 7.47 -2.08
CA VAL A 63 11.87 6.28 -2.93
C VAL A 63 11.49 4.99 -2.19
N LEU A 64 11.87 4.84 -0.92
CA LEU A 64 11.46 3.68 -0.11
C LEU A 64 9.94 3.60 0.09
N GLY A 65 9.26 4.74 0.24
CA GLY A 65 7.80 4.83 0.28
C GLY A 65 7.16 4.39 -1.04
N GLY A 66 7.75 4.76 -2.18
CA GLY A 66 7.32 4.27 -3.50
C GLY A 66 7.43 2.75 -3.62
N ILE A 67 8.59 2.20 -3.24
CA ILE A 67 8.83 0.74 -3.22
C ILE A 67 7.79 0.03 -2.34
N ALA A 68 7.54 0.56 -1.13
CA ALA A 68 6.55 0.01 -0.21
C ALA A 68 5.16 -0.08 -0.87
N ASP A 69 4.76 0.98 -1.57
CA ASP A 69 3.47 1.02 -2.25
C ASP A 69 3.41 0.09 -3.46
N THR A 70 4.43 0.08 -4.31
CA THR A 70 4.53 -0.81 -5.47
C THR A 70 4.47 -2.28 -5.05
N VAL A 71 5.13 -2.65 -3.94
CA VAL A 71 5.04 -4.00 -3.37
C VAL A 71 3.62 -4.30 -2.89
N ALA A 72 2.96 -3.38 -2.18
CA ALA A 72 1.59 -3.56 -1.72
C ALA A 72 0.60 -3.72 -2.89
N GLN A 73 0.67 -2.87 -3.92
CA GLN A 73 -0.17 -2.97 -5.11
C GLN A 73 0.05 -4.29 -5.86
N THR A 74 1.30 -4.73 -5.97
CA THR A 74 1.65 -6.01 -6.60
C THR A 74 1.06 -7.18 -5.82
N LEU A 75 1.13 -7.15 -4.49
CA LEU A 75 0.57 -8.18 -3.63
C LEU A 75 -0.96 -8.26 -3.75
N THR A 76 -1.64 -7.12 -3.80
CA THR A 76 -3.09 -7.07 -4.06
C THR A 76 -3.44 -7.66 -5.42
N ALA A 77 -2.69 -7.32 -6.47
CA ALA A 77 -2.91 -7.87 -7.81
C ALA A 77 -2.72 -9.40 -7.85
N LEU A 78 -1.69 -9.92 -7.17
CA LEU A 78 -1.46 -11.37 -7.05
C LEU A 78 -2.60 -12.07 -6.32
N ARG A 79 -3.06 -11.51 -5.20
CA ARG A 79 -4.15 -12.09 -4.40
C ARG A 79 -5.47 -12.10 -5.14
N GLN A 80 -5.83 -11.00 -5.82
CA GLN A 80 -7.04 -10.93 -6.63
C GLN A 80 -7.01 -11.94 -7.77
N ARG A 81 -5.86 -12.11 -8.43
CA ARG A 81 -5.69 -13.14 -9.46
C ARG A 81 -5.84 -14.54 -8.90
N GLN A 82 -5.23 -14.86 -7.76
CA GLN A 82 -5.39 -16.16 -7.11
C GLN A 82 -6.86 -16.45 -6.78
N ARG A 83 -7.58 -15.45 -6.26
CA ARG A 83 -9.02 -15.53 -5.98
C ARG A 83 -9.84 -15.77 -7.25
N GLN A 84 -9.51 -15.11 -8.35
CA GLN A 84 -10.17 -15.33 -9.65
C GLN A 84 -9.91 -16.73 -10.20
N ILE A 85 -8.67 -17.24 -10.09
CA ILE A 85 -8.34 -18.60 -10.53
C ILE A 85 -9.14 -19.63 -9.72
N ALA A 86 -9.23 -19.46 -8.39
CA ALA A 86 -10.01 -20.35 -7.52
C ALA A 86 -11.52 -20.33 -7.83
N LEU A 87 -12.09 -19.14 -8.10
CA LEU A 87 -13.49 -19.00 -8.51
C LEU A 87 -13.74 -19.66 -9.88
N ASN A 88 -12.84 -19.47 -10.84
CA ASN A 88 -13.00 -20.06 -12.17
C ASN A 88 -12.94 -21.60 -12.12
N SER A 89 -12.09 -22.18 -11.28
CA SER A 89 -12.06 -23.64 -11.09
C SER A 89 -13.33 -24.19 -10.45
N GLU A 90 -14.00 -23.43 -9.58
CA GLU A 90 -15.29 -23.84 -9.01
C GLU A 90 -16.47 -23.73 -10.00
N THR A 91 -16.43 -22.78 -10.95
CA THR A 91 -17.43 -22.70 -12.03
C THR A 91 -17.27 -23.80 -13.08
N ASP A 92 -16.03 -24.17 -13.44
CA ASP A 92 -15.76 -25.24 -14.42
C ASP A 92 -16.30 -26.60 -13.94
N ASP A 93 -16.29 -26.85 -12.62
CA ASP A 93 -16.90 -28.06 -12.00
C ASP A 93 -18.44 -27.99 -11.89
N ARG A 94 -19.06 -26.80 -11.98
CA ARG A 94 -20.53 -26.62 -11.92
C ARG A 94 -21.18 -26.52 -13.31
N ASP A 95 -20.41 -26.12 -14.32
CA ASP A 95 -20.90 -25.86 -15.67
C ASP A 95 -21.01 -27.13 -16.54
N ASP A 96 -20.72 -28.34 -16.02
CA ASP A 96 -20.99 -29.61 -16.72
C ASP A 96 -22.49 -29.93 -16.88
N TYR A 97 -23.39 -29.11 -16.30
CA TYR A 97 -24.85 -29.26 -16.45
C TYR A 97 -25.62 -27.99 -16.86
N SER A 98 -24.97 -26.89 -17.28
CA SER A 98 -25.71 -25.72 -17.79
C SER A 98 -24.97 -24.94 -18.87
N VAL A 99 -25.15 -25.35 -20.12
CA VAL A 99 -24.95 -24.50 -21.29
C VAL A 99 -26.30 -23.92 -21.67
N GLU A 100 -26.65 -22.76 -21.13
CA GLU A 100 -27.79 -21.99 -21.59
C GLU A 100 -27.29 -20.71 -22.25
N ILE A 101 -27.23 -20.76 -23.59
CA ILE A 101 -27.10 -19.59 -24.44
C ILE A 101 -28.53 -19.11 -24.68
N GLU A 102 -29.02 -18.24 -23.79
CA GLU A 102 -30.27 -17.52 -24.03
C GLU A 102 -29.95 -16.27 -24.84
N ILE A 103 -30.24 -16.35 -26.15
CA ILE A 103 -30.32 -15.19 -27.03
C ILE A 103 -31.73 -14.65 -26.85
N ASP A 104 -31.88 -13.59 -26.08
CA ASP A 104 -33.16 -12.91 -25.91
C ASP A 104 -33.19 -11.59 -26.70
N ASP A 105 -34.33 -11.34 -27.34
CA ASP A 105 -34.56 -10.44 -28.46
C ASP A 105 -34.17 -8.96 -28.22
N PHE A 106 -33.63 -8.33 -29.27
CA PHE A 106 -33.23 -6.93 -29.30
C PHE A 106 -34.44 -5.96 -29.35
N ASP A 107 -34.70 -5.21 -28.27
CA ASP A 107 -35.44 -3.93 -28.32
C ASP A 107 -34.44 -2.74 -28.33
N PRO A 108 -34.29 -2.00 -29.46
CA PRO A 108 -33.27 -0.97 -29.61
C PRO A 108 -33.61 0.38 -28.94
N LYS A 109 -34.68 0.51 -28.13
CA LYS A 109 -35.14 1.81 -27.62
C LYS A 109 -35.09 2.07 -26.10
N LYS A 110 -34.48 1.19 -25.29
CA LYS A 110 -34.33 1.44 -23.84
C LYS A 110 -32.94 1.06 -23.30
N VAL A 111 -31.92 1.87 -23.63
CA VAL A 111 -30.62 1.75 -22.95
C VAL A 111 -30.09 3.13 -22.55
N PRO A 112 -30.22 3.55 -21.28
CA PRO A 112 -29.27 4.46 -20.66
C PRO A 112 -28.00 3.64 -20.42
N TRP A 113 -26.93 3.91 -21.16
CA TRP A 113 -25.65 3.23 -21.03
C TRP A 113 -25.15 3.25 -19.58
N PRO A 114 -24.93 2.10 -18.91
CA PRO A 114 -24.20 2.07 -17.65
C PRO A 114 -22.70 2.17 -17.93
N GLU A 115 -22.02 3.08 -17.25
CA GLU A 115 -20.57 3.22 -17.28
C GLU A 115 -19.89 1.94 -16.74
N ASN A 116 -19.19 1.24 -17.63
CA ASN A 116 -18.04 0.37 -17.39
C ASN A 116 -18.23 -0.91 -16.52
N ASN A 117 -17.94 -2.05 -17.17
CA ASN A 117 -17.42 -3.32 -16.62
C ASN A 117 -18.35 -4.53 -16.34
N PHE A 118 -19.63 -4.54 -16.74
CA PHE A 118 -20.44 -5.75 -16.56
C PHE A 118 -20.23 -6.85 -17.63
N MET A 119 -19.47 -6.60 -18.71
CA MET A 119 -19.43 -7.49 -19.90
C MET A 119 -18.19 -8.38 -20.05
N LEU A 120 -17.24 -8.40 -19.10
CA LEU A 120 -16.09 -9.31 -19.19
C LEU A 120 -16.33 -10.56 -18.34
N PRO A 121 -16.25 -11.79 -18.91
CA PRO A 121 -16.33 -13.01 -18.13
C PRO A 121 -15.25 -13.01 -17.03
N PRO A 122 -15.49 -13.65 -15.88
CA PRO A 122 -14.55 -13.68 -14.74
C PRO A 122 -13.12 -14.09 -15.13
N SER A 123 -12.98 -14.98 -16.12
CA SER A 123 -11.72 -15.44 -16.69
C SER A 123 -10.91 -14.40 -17.49
N LYS A 124 -11.52 -13.28 -17.89
CA LYS A 124 -10.88 -12.20 -18.67
C LYS A 124 -10.62 -10.93 -17.88
N ARG A 125 -10.86 -10.91 -16.56
CA ARG A 125 -10.53 -9.75 -15.71
C ARG A 125 -9.02 -9.69 -15.50
N GLY A 126 -8.36 -8.71 -16.13
CA GLY A 126 -6.95 -8.41 -15.91
C GLY A 126 -6.65 -7.97 -14.47
N PRO A 127 -5.38 -7.77 -14.09
CA PRO A 127 -5.03 -7.27 -12.77
C PRO A 127 -5.61 -5.86 -12.59
N PRO A 128 -5.85 -5.43 -11.33
CA PRO A 128 -6.30 -4.06 -11.07
C PRO A 128 -5.31 -3.07 -11.70
N PRO A 129 -5.79 -1.93 -12.23
CA PRO A 129 -4.92 -0.92 -12.79
C PRO A 129 -3.93 -0.42 -11.74
N PHE A 130 -2.66 -0.23 -12.11
CA PHE A 130 -1.67 0.36 -11.22
C PHE A 130 -2.07 1.79 -10.85
N ASP A 131 -2.14 2.08 -9.55
CA ASP A 131 -2.53 3.36 -9.00
C ASP A 131 -1.30 4.26 -8.81
N PHE A 132 -1.04 5.09 -9.82
CA PHE A 132 0.05 6.07 -9.80
C PHE A 132 -0.19 7.19 -8.78
N GLU A 133 -1.44 7.51 -8.47
CA GLU A 133 -1.75 8.57 -7.52
C GLU A 133 -1.42 8.10 -6.10
N ARG A 134 -1.81 6.86 -5.77
CA ARG A 134 -1.41 6.20 -4.52
C ARG A 134 0.12 6.12 -4.39
N LEU A 135 0.83 5.75 -5.46
CA LEU A 135 2.29 5.74 -5.47
C LEU A 135 2.87 7.11 -5.08
N ILE A 136 2.42 8.18 -5.73
CA ILE A 136 2.90 9.54 -5.45
C ILE A 136 2.56 9.99 -4.04
N ARG A 137 1.39 9.62 -3.50
CA ARG A 137 1.00 9.92 -2.11
C ARG A 137 1.95 9.26 -1.12
N PHE A 138 2.32 7.99 -1.31
CA PHE A 138 3.28 7.30 -0.43
C PHE A 138 4.68 7.91 -0.51
N MET A 139 5.16 8.22 -1.71
CA MET A 139 6.43 8.92 -1.91
C MET A 139 6.41 10.32 -1.25
N GLY A 140 5.31 11.05 -1.43
CA GLY A 140 5.10 12.38 -0.86
C GLY A 140 5.05 12.38 0.66
N TYR A 141 4.34 11.40 1.27
CA TYR A 141 4.33 11.22 2.71
C TYR A 141 5.74 10.95 3.25
N GLY A 142 6.49 10.02 2.63
CA GLY A 142 7.87 9.73 3.01
C GLY A 142 8.76 10.98 2.95
N PHE A 143 8.64 11.77 1.88
CA PHE A 143 9.37 13.03 1.73
C PHE A 143 9.02 14.06 2.82
N LEU A 144 7.73 14.27 3.09
CA LEU A 144 7.23 15.32 3.99
C LEU A 144 7.34 14.96 5.47
N TRP A 145 7.24 13.68 5.82
CA TRP A 145 7.34 13.20 7.21
C TRP A 145 8.79 13.16 7.71
N THR A 146 9.74 12.94 6.81
CA THR A 146 11.15 12.76 7.17
C THR A 146 11.77 13.89 8.00
N PRO A 147 11.54 15.19 7.71
CA PRO A 147 12.10 16.27 8.54
C PRO A 147 11.66 16.20 10.01
N ALA A 148 10.38 15.88 10.25
CA ALA A 148 9.85 15.71 11.60
C ALA A 148 10.51 14.52 12.31
N GLN A 149 10.66 13.40 11.60
CA GLN A 149 11.33 12.21 12.12
C GLN A 149 12.83 12.46 12.39
N HIS A 150 13.53 13.19 11.53
CA HIS A 150 14.93 13.57 11.69
C HIS A 150 15.12 14.43 12.94
N ARG A 151 14.25 15.42 13.14
CA ARG A 151 14.27 16.27 14.33
C ARG A 151 13.98 15.49 15.60
N TRP A 152 13.08 14.52 15.54
CA TRP A 152 12.71 13.65 16.67
C TRP A 152 13.86 12.71 17.05
N TYR A 153 14.48 12.03 16.09
CA TYR A 153 15.60 11.12 16.37
C TYR A 153 16.82 11.87 16.90
N GLY A 154 17.11 13.06 16.37
CA GLY A 154 18.16 13.94 16.93
C GLY A 154 17.84 14.39 18.36
N PHE A 155 16.58 14.68 18.67
CA PHE A 155 16.15 15.00 20.05
C PHE A 155 16.34 13.82 21.00
N LEU A 156 15.92 12.61 20.60
CA LEU A 156 16.11 11.39 21.38
C LEU A 156 17.59 11.12 21.64
N ASP A 157 18.42 11.23 20.61
CA ASP A 157 19.85 11.00 20.72
C ASP A 157 20.52 12.01 21.66
N HIS A 158 20.26 13.30 21.48
CA HIS A 158 20.83 14.34 22.34
C HIS A 158 20.37 14.23 23.81
N THR A 159 19.13 13.81 24.05
CA THR A 159 18.55 13.74 25.40
C THR A 159 19.06 12.56 26.21
N PHE A 160 19.34 11.43 25.53
CA PHE A 160 19.60 10.14 26.18
C PHE A 160 21.02 9.58 25.93
N SER A 161 21.73 9.94 24.84
CA SER A 161 23.05 9.36 24.51
C SER A 161 24.25 10.03 25.22
N GLY A 162 24.05 11.12 25.97
CA GLY A 162 25.14 11.88 26.62
C GLY A 162 25.18 11.87 28.16
N ARG A 163 24.24 11.23 28.84
CA ARG A 163 24.07 11.32 30.31
C ARG A 163 24.55 10.07 31.05
N GLY A 164 25.85 9.75 30.96
CA GLY A 164 26.61 8.92 31.94
C GLY A 164 26.00 7.61 32.45
N GLY A 165 24.99 7.04 31.79
CA GLY A 165 24.21 5.89 32.24
C GLY A 165 24.44 4.68 31.33
N SER A 166 23.89 3.52 31.74
CA SER A 166 23.94 2.30 30.93
C SER A 166 23.35 2.54 29.53
N ALA A 167 24.11 2.18 28.48
CA ALA A 167 23.69 2.29 27.09
C ALA A 167 22.32 1.62 26.86
N THR A 168 22.09 0.46 27.47
CA THR A 168 20.82 -0.27 27.40
C THR A 168 19.65 0.53 27.98
N ALA A 169 19.87 1.22 29.11
CA ALA A 169 18.84 2.06 29.73
C ALA A 169 18.51 3.30 28.89
N SER A 170 19.52 3.87 28.21
CA SER A 170 19.32 4.96 27.25
C SER A 170 18.45 4.50 26.07
N THR A 171 18.78 3.37 25.46
CA THR A 171 18.01 2.80 24.34
C THR A 171 16.57 2.50 24.75
N LEU A 172 16.34 1.88 25.91
CA LEU A 172 14.99 1.59 26.39
C LEU A 172 14.15 2.86 26.60
N LYS A 173 14.74 3.93 27.14
CA LYS A 173 14.05 5.22 27.29
C LYS A 173 13.70 5.85 25.94
N ARG A 174 14.60 5.77 24.96
CA ARG A 174 14.36 6.23 23.59
C ARG A 174 13.20 5.47 22.95
N VAL A 175 13.21 4.14 23.04
CA VAL A 175 12.12 3.29 22.52
C VAL A 175 10.80 3.62 23.22
N ALA A 176 10.79 3.69 24.55
CA ALA A 176 9.57 4.03 25.29
C ALA A 176 9.00 5.38 24.84
N LEU A 177 9.83 6.42 24.75
CA LEU A 177 9.36 7.75 24.33
C LEU A 177 8.87 7.75 22.88
N ASP A 178 9.57 7.04 21.99
CA ASP A 178 9.16 6.87 20.60
C ASP A 178 7.81 6.15 20.48
N GLN A 179 7.61 5.06 21.21
CA GLN A 179 6.38 4.28 21.15
C GLN A 179 5.19 5.01 21.78
N PHE A 180 5.36 5.68 22.92
CA PHE A 180 4.23 6.34 23.59
C PHE A 180 3.84 7.68 22.98
N LEU A 181 4.76 8.39 22.32
CA LEU A 181 4.51 9.73 21.78
C LEU A 181 4.55 9.74 20.25
N PHE A 182 5.64 9.26 19.66
CA PHE A 182 5.89 9.45 18.24
C PHE A 182 5.12 8.45 17.36
N ALA A 183 5.05 7.18 17.77
CA ALA A 183 4.33 6.14 17.03
C ALA A 183 2.82 6.44 16.87
N PRO A 184 2.04 6.78 17.91
CA PRO A 184 0.62 7.09 17.75
C PRO A 184 0.40 8.35 16.90
N VAL A 185 1.20 9.40 17.11
CA VAL A 185 1.11 10.64 16.31
C VAL A 185 1.48 10.39 14.86
N GLY A 186 2.56 9.65 14.60
CA GLY A 186 3.00 9.33 13.25
C GLY A 186 2.00 8.44 12.50
N LEU A 187 1.41 7.45 13.17
CA LEU A 187 0.39 6.60 12.56
C LEU A 187 -0.90 7.38 12.26
N ALA A 188 -1.32 8.24 13.19
CA ALA A 188 -2.45 9.14 12.99
C ALA A 188 -2.20 10.13 11.83
N ALA A 189 -0.99 10.69 11.74
CA ALA A 189 -0.58 11.57 10.66
C ALA A 189 -0.58 10.85 9.31
N PHE A 190 -0.10 9.61 9.25
CA PHE A 190 -0.13 8.78 8.05
C PHE A 190 -1.57 8.56 7.56
N PHE A 191 -2.46 8.04 8.40
CA PHE A 191 -3.85 7.80 7.99
C PHE A 191 -4.57 9.09 7.60
N SER A 192 -4.30 10.19 8.30
CA SER A 192 -4.86 11.50 7.96
C SER A 192 -4.37 11.99 6.60
N PHE A 193 -3.07 11.91 6.34
CA PHE A 193 -2.48 12.30 5.07
C PHE A 193 -3.06 11.51 3.91
N ILE A 194 -3.10 10.17 4.03
CA ILE A 194 -3.60 9.30 2.98
C ILE A 194 -5.09 9.58 2.70
N THR A 195 -5.92 9.68 3.74
CA THR A 195 -7.35 9.96 3.55
C THR A 195 -7.61 11.32 2.90
N ILE A 196 -6.89 12.36 3.33
CA ILE A 196 -7.06 13.70 2.75
C ILE A 196 -6.57 13.71 1.30
N ALA A 197 -5.44 13.05 1.02
CA ALA A 197 -4.89 12.97 -0.32
C ALA A 197 -5.76 12.11 -1.27
N GLU A 198 -6.53 11.16 -0.74
CA GLU A 198 -7.59 10.41 -1.42
C GLU A 198 -8.86 11.25 -1.71
N GLY A 199 -8.91 12.50 -1.26
CA GLY A 199 -10.11 13.35 -1.35
C GLY A 199 -11.18 13.02 -0.30
N GLY A 200 -10.84 12.21 0.70
CA GLY A 200 -11.73 11.83 1.79
C GLY A 200 -12.04 12.99 2.73
N GLY A 201 -13.32 13.18 3.05
CA GLY A 201 -13.77 14.17 4.01
C GLY A 201 -13.63 13.74 5.48
N LYS A 202 -14.07 14.61 6.40
CA LYS A 202 -14.01 14.37 7.86
C LYS A 202 -14.66 13.05 8.30
N ARG A 203 -15.74 12.65 7.63
CA ARG A 203 -16.46 11.39 7.92
C ARG A 203 -15.61 10.16 7.57
N ALA A 204 -15.00 10.14 6.39
CA ALA A 204 -14.12 9.05 5.97
C ALA A 204 -12.89 8.95 6.89
N LEU A 205 -12.36 10.09 7.34
CA LEU A 205 -11.28 10.12 8.32
C LEU A 205 -11.71 9.51 9.67
N ALA A 206 -12.86 9.93 10.21
CA ALA A 206 -13.37 9.40 11.47
C ALA A 206 -13.59 7.88 11.42
N GLN A 207 -14.18 7.39 10.32
CA GLN A 207 -14.36 5.95 10.09
C GLN A 207 -13.01 5.22 10.05
N LYS A 208 -12.04 5.70 9.27
CA LYS A 208 -10.69 5.10 9.20
C LYS A 208 -9.98 5.08 10.55
N PHE A 209 -10.22 6.08 11.40
CA PHE A 209 -9.69 6.11 12.76
C PHE A 209 -10.34 5.08 13.69
N GLN A 210 -11.62 4.78 13.52
CA GLN A 210 -12.31 3.78 14.34
C GLN A 210 -12.02 2.35 13.87
N GLU A 211 -12.05 2.13 12.56
CA GLU A 211 -11.99 0.80 11.97
C GLU A 211 -10.56 0.32 11.76
N VAL A 212 -9.64 1.20 11.35
CA VAL A 212 -8.30 0.79 10.90
C VAL A 212 -7.20 1.23 11.86
N TYR A 213 -7.26 2.45 12.38
CA TYR A 213 -6.18 3.01 13.20
C TYR A 213 -5.98 2.23 14.51
N ILE A 214 -7.05 1.87 15.23
CA ILE A 214 -6.92 1.16 16.51
C ILE A 214 -6.30 -0.24 16.33
N PRO A 215 -6.79 -1.10 15.41
CA PRO A 215 -6.11 -2.36 15.11
C PRO A 215 -4.67 -2.18 14.66
N ALA A 216 -4.41 -1.21 13.77
CA ALA A 216 -3.06 -0.92 13.29
C ALA A 216 -2.13 -0.48 14.42
N LEU A 217 -2.61 0.32 15.38
CA LEU A 217 -1.84 0.77 16.53
C LEU A 217 -1.50 -0.39 17.47
N LYS A 218 -2.44 -1.32 17.68
CA LYS A 218 -2.17 -2.54 18.47
C LYS A 218 -1.09 -3.40 17.81
N ALA A 219 -1.19 -3.64 16.49
CA ALA A 219 -0.16 -4.34 15.75
C ALA A 219 1.18 -3.58 15.77
N ASN A 220 1.13 -2.25 15.77
CA ASN A 220 2.32 -1.41 15.82
C ASN A 220 3.12 -1.68 17.11
N TYR A 221 2.44 -1.72 18.26
CA TYR A 221 3.07 -2.00 19.56
C TYR A 221 3.61 -3.43 19.73
N ILE A 222 3.27 -4.35 18.84
CA ILE A 222 3.85 -5.71 18.86
C ILE A 222 5.17 -5.74 18.09
N VAL A 223 5.22 -5.05 16.95
CA VAL A 223 6.35 -5.16 16.00
C VAL A 223 7.40 -4.08 16.24
N TRP A 224 6.98 -2.83 16.37
CA TRP A 224 7.88 -1.68 16.33
C TRP A 224 8.78 -1.51 17.57
N PRO A 225 8.40 -1.89 18.80
CA PRO A 225 9.33 -1.78 19.93
C PRO A 225 10.61 -2.61 19.70
N ALA A 226 10.49 -3.82 19.16
CA ALA A 226 11.65 -4.67 18.85
C ALA A 226 12.51 -4.05 17.74
N VAL A 227 11.88 -3.55 16.68
CA VAL A 227 12.56 -2.86 15.56
C VAL A 227 13.31 -1.63 16.07
N GLN A 228 12.67 -0.82 16.93
CA GLN A 228 13.25 0.42 17.45
C GLN A 228 14.34 0.16 18.49
N LEU A 229 14.26 -0.93 19.25
CA LEU A 229 15.33 -1.35 20.15
C LEU A 229 16.60 -1.66 19.37
N PHE A 230 16.48 -2.40 18.26
CA PHE A 230 17.60 -2.65 17.36
C PHE A 230 18.08 -1.36 16.69
N ASN A 231 17.15 -0.54 16.21
CA ASN A 231 17.44 0.72 15.51
C ASN A 231 18.27 1.67 16.39
N PHE A 232 17.79 2.00 17.58
CA PHE A 232 18.49 2.93 18.48
C PHE A 232 19.69 2.31 19.18
N GLY A 233 19.75 0.98 19.30
CA GLY A 233 20.85 0.27 19.95
C GLY A 233 22.04 -0.03 19.04
N VAL A 234 21.80 -0.27 17.75
CA VAL A 234 22.82 -0.81 16.82
C VAL A 234 23.00 0.07 15.58
N VAL A 235 21.93 0.68 15.06
CA VAL A 235 21.99 1.39 13.78
C VAL A 235 22.55 2.80 13.96
N PRO A 236 23.55 3.23 13.18
CA PRO A 236 24.07 4.60 13.23
C PRO A 236 22.97 5.63 12.93
N ILE A 237 22.99 6.78 13.62
CA ILE A 237 21.95 7.84 13.53
C ILE A 237 21.59 8.24 12.08
N GLN A 238 22.56 8.20 11.18
CA GLN A 238 22.43 8.56 9.78
C GLN A 238 21.55 7.57 8.99
N LEU A 239 21.53 6.29 9.41
CA LEU A 239 20.83 5.18 8.77
C LEU A 239 19.54 4.79 9.49
N GLN A 240 19.26 5.35 10.68
CA GLN A 240 18.09 4.97 11.48
C GLN A 240 16.76 5.20 10.75
N ILE A 241 16.65 6.30 10.00
CA ILE A 241 15.43 6.60 9.22
C ILE A 241 15.33 5.66 8.01
N PRO A 242 16.33 5.54 7.11
CA PRO A 242 16.29 4.56 6.02
C PRO A 242 16.03 3.12 6.48
N PHE A 243 16.58 2.73 7.63
CA PHE A 243 16.36 1.40 8.22
C PHE A 243 14.88 1.18 8.56
N VAL A 244 14.27 2.10 9.31
CA VAL A 244 12.84 2.05 9.67
C VAL A 244 11.95 2.03 8.43
N SER A 245 12.27 2.84 7.42
CA SER A 245 11.54 2.89 6.16
C SER A 245 11.64 1.59 5.35
N THR A 246 12.77 0.89 5.43
CA THR A 246 12.95 -0.42 4.78
C THR A 246 12.05 -1.47 5.42
N ILE A 247 11.97 -1.51 6.75
CA ILE A 247 10.99 -2.36 7.46
C ILE A 247 9.55 -1.91 7.16
N GLY A 248 9.36 -0.60 6.94
CA GLY A 248 8.11 0.02 6.50
C GLY A 248 7.52 -0.56 5.22
N ILE A 249 8.33 -1.15 4.33
CA ILE A 249 7.86 -1.85 3.13
C ILE A 249 6.99 -3.05 3.53
N ALA A 250 7.49 -3.90 4.44
CA ALA A 250 6.74 -5.05 4.94
C ALA A 250 5.51 -4.62 5.74
N TRP A 251 5.64 -3.56 6.54
CA TRP A 251 4.50 -2.97 7.27
C TRP A 251 3.40 -2.46 6.34
N THR A 252 3.75 -1.78 5.25
CA THR A 252 2.79 -1.27 4.26
C THR A 252 2.07 -2.41 3.56
N ALA A 253 2.78 -3.49 3.21
CA ALA A 253 2.19 -4.71 2.67
C ALA A 253 1.22 -5.34 3.69
N TYR A 254 1.60 -5.43 4.97
CA TYR A 254 0.73 -5.90 6.04
C TYR A 254 -0.55 -5.07 6.16
N LEU A 255 -0.44 -3.74 6.23
CA LEU A 255 -1.59 -2.84 6.31
C LEU A 255 -2.52 -2.99 5.10
N SER A 256 -1.96 -3.11 3.90
CA SER A 256 -2.74 -3.34 2.68
C SER A 256 -3.48 -4.67 2.73
N LEU A 257 -2.85 -5.73 3.23
CA LEU A 257 -3.48 -7.04 3.36
C LEU A 257 -4.59 -7.06 4.41
N SER A 258 -4.38 -6.41 5.56
CA SER A 258 -5.35 -6.33 6.64
C SER A 258 -6.57 -5.52 6.23
N ASN A 259 -6.38 -4.35 5.60
CA ASN A 259 -7.51 -3.53 5.12
C ASN A 259 -8.33 -4.22 4.02
N SER A 260 -7.73 -5.07 3.20
CA SER A 260 -8.45 -5.78 2.14
C SER A 260 -9.10 -7.09 2.60
N ALA A 261 -8.81 -7.57 3.82
CA ALA A 261 -9.38 -8.83 4.33
C ALA A 261 -10.83 -8.66 4.84
N ASP A 262 -11.24 -7.42 5.14
CA ASP A 262 -12.55 -7.12 5.73
C ASP A 262 -13.66 -6.84 4.70
N GLU A 263 -13.38 -6.96 3.39
CA GLU A 263 -14.40 -6.80 2.35
C GLU A 263 -15.22 -8.12 2.23
N PRO A 264 -16.47 -8.19 2.73
CA PRO A 264 -17.24 -9.42 2.73
C PRO A 264 -17.53 -9.85 1.30
N LEU A 265 -17.53 -11.16 1.05
CA LEU A 265 -18.05 -11.73 -0.18
C LEU A 265 -19.43 -11.14 -0.45
N ALA A 266 -19.57 -10.36 -1.53
CA ALA A 266 -20.89 -10.02 -2.04
C ALA A 266 -21.55 -11.35 -2.44
N THR A 267 -22.37 -11.90 -1.54
CA THR A 267 -23.26 -13.01 -1.85
C THR A 267 -24.18 -12.52 -2.97
N PRO A 268 -24.33 -13.29 -4.07
CA PRO A 268 -25.35 -12.98 -5.06
C PRO A 268 -26.68 -12.91 -4.32
N SER A 269 -27.37 -11.76 -4.40
CA SER A 269 -28.72 -11.64 -3.87
C SER A 269 -29.62 -12.57 -4.67
N HIS A 270 -29.86 -13.78 -4.16
CA HIS A 270 -31.01 -14.56 -4.59
C HIS A 270 -32.24 -13.76 -4.17
N SER A 271 -32.89 -13.12 -5.13
CA SER A 271 -34.25 -12.61 -4.94
C SER A 271 -35.12 -13.84 -4.67
N PRO A 272 -35.89 -13.89 -3.57
CA PRO A 272 -36.82 -14.99 -3.34
C PRO A 272 -37.83 -14.97 -4.48
N ILE A 273 -37.92 -16.08 -5.22
CA ILE A 273 -38.99 -16.28 -6.19
C ILE A 273 -40.28 -16.39 -5.37
N GLU A 274 -41.11 -15.35 -5.46
CA GLU A 274 -42.43 -15.35 -4.86
C GLU A 274 -43.26 -16.44 -5.54
N PRO A 275 -43.83 -17.40 -4.80
CA PRO A 275 -44.61 -18.47 -5.42
C PRO A 275 -45.87 -17.87 -6.03
N MET A 276 -46.00 -18.01 -7.36
CA MET A 276 -47.25 -17.71 -8.04
C MET A 276 -48.33 -18.64 -7.48
N THR A 277 -49.28 -18.04 -6.76
CA THR A 277 -50.46 -18.74 -6.26
C THR A 277 -51.34 -19.20 -7.43
N PRO A 278 -52.00 -20.36 -7.30
CA PRO A 278 -52.64 -21.08 -8.40
C PRO A 278 -53.85 -20.37 -9.01
#